data_AF-H6RRM1-F1
#
_entry.id   AF-H6RRM1-F1
#
_cell.length_a   1.000
_cell.length_b   1.000
_cell.length_c   1.000
_cell.angle_alpha   90.00
_cell.angle_beta   90.00
_cell.angle_gamma   90.00
#
_symmetry.space_group_name_H-M   'P 1'
#
loop_
_entity.id
_entity.type
_entity.pdbx_description
1 polymer ?
#
loop_
_entity_poly.entity_id
_entity_poly.type
_entity_poly.pdbx_seq_one_letter_code
_entity_poly.pdbx_strand_id
1 'polypeptide(L)'
;MGWIGPVVNGQEHEGWVVPVFVDGAQGAGTTSARGVLVARRPDDGPRDGDRVRLAYSDDCTVEGVWQDGAVIGGDGIVPGETGGPVHCEVIEEAEEWRPDAEVVGWVACCTCGWRGIPWVRVTVWELADPAARRLAVAGPWADLEAADETRVMREWRRHIAGWQALEDVEEAAARQAAATQALDEAVRTAVAAGASWADVGRATGLTGRVAIERWSAGG
;
A
#
# COMPACT_ATOMS: atom_id res chain seq x y z
N MET A 1 -3.63 6.48 8.68
CA MET A 1 -3.18 5.11 9.03
C MET A 1 -3.23 4.25 7.76
N GLY A 2 -2.37 3.23 7.62
CA GLY A 2 -2.42 2.29 6.50
C GLY A 2 -3.64 1.36 6.59
N TRP A 3 -4.20 0.98 5.44
CA TRP A 3 -5.30 0.05 5.29
C TRP A 3 -4.77 -1.20 4.57
N ILE A 4 -4.82 -2.35 5.24
CA ILE A 4 -4.34 -3.61 4.65
C ILE A 4 -5.39 -4.15 3.69
N GLY A 5 -4.95 -4.48 2.47
CA GLY A 5 -5.74 -5.12 1.44
C GLY A 5 -5.25 -6.55 1.16
N PRO A 6 -5.80 -7.21 0.13
CA PRO A 6 -5.43 -8.58 -0.22
C PRO A 6 -3.98 -8.68 -0.70
N VAL A 7 -3.42 -9.89 -0.65
CA VAL A 7 -2.11 -10.21 -1.25
C VAL A 7 -2.31 -10.95 -2.57
N VAL A 8 -1.95 -10.32 -3.68
CA VAL A 8 -2.19 -10.87 -5.03
C VAL A 8 -0.87 -10.94 -5.78
N ASN A 9 -0.56 -12.10 -6.37
CA ASN A 9 0.70 -12.33 -7.08
C ASN A 9 1.95 -12.00 -6.24
N GLY A 10 1.88 -12.24 -4.92
CA GLY A 10 2.96 -11.93 -3.98
C GLY A 10 3.12 -10.44 -3.65
N GLN A 11 2.15 -9.60 -4.05
CA GLN A 11 2.13 -8.18 -3.75
C GLN A 11 0.97 -7.84 -2.81
N GLU A 12 1.29 -7.31 -1.63
CA GLU A 12 0.29 -6.76 -0.71
C GLU A 12 -0.27 -5.46 -1.27
N HIS A 13 -1.58 -5.30 -1.21
CA HIS A 13 -2.29 -4.09 -1.65
C HIS A 13 -2.64 -3.18 -0.46
N GLU A 14 -1.65 -2.74 0.31
CA GLU A 14 -1.86 -1.73 1.35
C GLU A 14 -2.28 -0.40 0.70
N GLY A 15 -3.23 0.29 1.32
CA GLY A 15 -3.72 1.60 0.89
C GLY A 15 -3.57 2.66 1.96
N TRP A 16 -3.35 3.90 1.52
CA TRP A 16 -3.20 5.04 2.43
C TRP A 16 -3.67 6.32 1.77
N VAL A 17 -3.90 7.36 2.59
CA VAL A 17 -4.19 8.71 2.13
C VAL A 17 -2.92 9.53 2.22
N VAL A 18 -2.55 10.23 1.15
CA VAL A 18 -1.44 11.21 1.17
C VAL A 18 -1.96 12.63 1.02
N PRO A 19 -1.49 13.60 1.84
CA PRO A 19 -1.62 15.02 1.56
C PRO A 19 -0.96 15.38 0.24
N VAL A 20 -1.52 16.35 -0.47
CA VAL A 20 -1.02 16.83 -1.77
C VAL A 20 -0.81 18.34 -1.71
N PHE A 21 0.30 18.81 -2.27
CA PHE A 21 0.64 20.22 -2.38
C PHE A 21 0.34 20.77 -3.78
N VAL A 22 0.35 22.10 -3.92
CA VAL A 22 -0.02 22.78 -5.19
C VAL A 22 0.90 22.44 -6.36
N ASP A 23 2.17 22.16 -6.09
CA ASP A 23 3.18 21.74 -7.07
C ASP A 23 3.13 20.23 -7.38
N GLY A 24 2.18 19.50 -6.78
CA GLY A 24 2.05 18.06 -6.93
C GLY A 24 3.00 17.24 -6.05
N ALA A 25 3.78 17.88 -5.16
CA ALA A 25 4.47 17.18 -4.09
C ALA A 25 3.46 16.46 -3.19
N GLN A 26 3.90 15.43 -2.49
CA GLN A 26 3.04 14.56 -1.68
C GLN A 26 3.61 14.39 -0.29
N GLY A 27 2.75 14.23 0.71
CA GLY A 27 3.19 13.88 2.05
C GLY A 27 3.61 12.41 2.15
N ALA A 28 4.61 12.13 2.97
CA ALA A 28 5.08 10.78 3.30
C ALA A 28 4.17 10.04 4.30
N GLY A 29 3.06 10.65 4.72
CA GLY A 29 2.18 10.11 5.76
C GLY A 29 2.66 10.36 7.19
N THR A 30 3.75 11.12 7.37
CA THR A 30 4.24 11.58 8.66
C THR A 30 3.93 13.06 8.86
N THR A 31 3.30 13.38 10.00
CA THR A 31 3.02 14.75 10.43
C THR A 31 3.72 15.03 11.76
N SER A 32 4.10 16.29 11.97
CA SER A 32 4.72 16.77 13.22
C SER A 32 4.37 18.23 13.45
N ALA A 33 4.87 18.82 14.55
CA ALA A 33 4.76 20.27 14.76
C ALA A 33 5.43 21.12 13.65
N ARG A 34 6.29 20.51 12.81
CA ARG A 34 6.93 21.15 11.65
C ARG A 34 6.04 21.15 10.40
N GLY A 35 4.95 20.39 10.41
CA GLY A 35 4.04 20.22 9.29
C GLY A 35 4.02 18.78 8.77
N VAL A 36 3.89 18.64 7.45
CA VAL A 36 3.87 17.37 6.72
C VAL A 36 5.25 17.12 6.11
N LEU A 37 5.82 15.93 6.35
CA LEU A 37 7.04 15.48 5.69
C LEU A 37 6.74 15.22 4.22
N VAL A 38 7.48 15.83 3.31
CA VAL A 38 7.35 15.62 1.87
C VAL A 38 8.00 14.30 1.47
N ALA A 39 7.27 13.47 0.72
CA ALA A 39 7.75 12.21 0.20
C ALA A 39 8.83 12.43 -0.88
N ARG A 40 9.89 11.63 -0.79
CA ARG A 40 10.92 11.49 -1.82
C ARG A 40 10.51 10.37 -2.78
N ARG A 41 10.66 10.58 -4.09
CA ARG A 41 10.51 9.50 -5.07
C ARG A 41 11.86 8.80 -5.23
N PRO A 42 11.88 7.48 -5.52
CA PRO A 42 13.13 6.74 -5.72
C PRO A 42 14.03 7.32 -6.82
N ASP A 43 13.43 7.95 -7.84
CA ASP A 43 14.15 8.55 -8.97
C ASP A 43 14.42 10.06 -8.78
N ASP A 44 14.11 10.63 -7.61
CA ASP A 44 14.44 12.03 -7.35
C ASP A 44 15.97 12.16 -7.19
N GLY A 45 16.56 13.09 -7.95
CA GLY A 45 17.95 13.49 -7.76
C GLY A 45 18.20 14.10 -6.37
N PRO A 46 19.45 14.46 -6.05
CA PRO A 46 19.74 15.18 -4.82
C PRO A 46 18.93 16.49 -4.72
N ARG A 47 18.42 16.77 -3.53
CA ARG A 47 17.67 17.96 -3.15
C ARG A 47 18.53 18.82 -2.25
N ASP A 48 18.16 20.10 -2.15
CA ASP A 48 18.88 21.02 -1.27
C ASP A 48 18.84 20.54 0.18
N GLY A 49 20.02 20.54 0.81
CA GLY A 49 20.22 20.04 2.16
C GLY A 49 20.70 18.59 2.21
N ASP A 50 20.54 17.79 1.16
CA ASP A 50 21.01 16.41 1.13
C ASP A 50 22.54 16.38 1.29
N ARG A 51 23.04 15.43 2.07
CA ARG A 51 24.47 15.14 2.06
C ARG A 51 24.76 14.18 0.93
N VAL A 52 25.66 14.58 0.04
CA VAL A 52 26.01 13.80 -1.15
C VAL A 52 27.50 13.53 -1.23
N ARG A 53 27.84 12.48 -1.98
CA ARG A 53 29.19 12.16 -2.46
C ARG A 53 29.19 12.21 -3.97
N LEU A 54 30.03 13.07 -4.53
CA LEU A 54 30.34 13.10 -5.95
C LEU A 54 31.61 12.29 -6.18
N ALA A 55 31.58 11.37 -7.14
CA ALA A 55 32.76 10.65 -7.61
C ALA A 55 33.09 11.07 -9.05
N TYR A 56 34.37 11.31 -9.31
CA TYR A 56 34.89 11.77 -10.60
C TYR A 56 35.67 10.66 -11.31
N SER A 57 35.99 10.87 -12.59
CA SER A 57 36.69 9.87 -13.40
C SER A 57 38.15 9.63 -13.00
N ASP A 58 38.72 10.54 -12.21
CA ASP A 58 40.09 10.47 -11.65
C ASP A 58 40.11 9.83 -10.25
N ASP A 59 39.03 9.14 -9.87
CA ASP A 59 38.81 8.55 -8.55
C ASP A 59 38.77 9.56 -7.39
N CYS A 60 38.75 10.87 -7.68
CA CYS A 60 38.51 11.88 -6.65
C CYS A 60 37.04 11.82 -6.18
N THR A 61 36.85 12.00 -4.88
CA THR A 61 35.51 12.11 -4.28
C THR A 61 35.37 13.41 -3.52
N VAL A 62 34.23 14.08 -3.68
CA VAL A 62 33.87 15.26 -2.91
C VAL A 62 32.60 14.96 -2.15
N GLU A 63 32.61 15.19 -0.83
CA GLU A 63 31.42 15.13 0.01
C GLU A 63 31.01 16.51 0.49
N GLY A 64 29.71 16.73 0.59
CA GLY A 64 29.17 17.96 1.14
C GLY A 64 27.65 18.00 1.07
N VAL A 65 27.11 19.18 1.36
CA VAL A 65 25.67 19.43 1.29
C VAL A 65 25.35 19.89 -0.13
N TRP A 66 24.37 19.24 -0.75
CA TRP A 66 23.83 19.67 -2.02
C TRP A 66 23.02 20.95 -1.83
N GLN A 67 23.26 21.95 -2.66
CA GLN A 67 22.53 23.20 -2.68
C GLN A 67 22.58 23.81 -4.08
N ASP A 68 21.43 24.09 -4.67
CA ASP A 68 21.27 24.77 -5.96
C ASP A 68 22.11 24.14 -7.10
N GLY A 69 22.19 22.79 -7.13
CA GLY A 69 22.95 22.08 -8.15
C GLY A 69 24.46 22.00 -7.90
N ALA A 70 24.93 22.37 -6.70
CA ALA A 70 26.33 22.32 -6.30
C ALA A 70 26.50 21.62 -4.95
N VAL A 71 27.71 21.14 -4.69
CA VAL A 71 28.10 20.57 -3.39
C VAL A 71 28.90 21.60 -2.61
N ILE A 72 28.42 21.89 -1.41
CA ILE A 72 29.08 22.75 -0.43
C ILE A 72 29.80 21.85 0.58
N GLY A 73 31.11 21.73 0.43
CA GLY A 73 31.97 20.90 1.27
C GLY A 73 33.05 21.70 2.01
N GLY A 74 33.86 21.01 2.81
CA GLY A 74 35.00 21.62 3.51
C GLY A 74 36.03 22.25 2.58
N ASP A 75 36.09 21.78 1.33
CA ASP A 75 37.03 22.22 0.29
C ASP A 75 36.46 23.32 -0.63
N GLY A 76 35.24 23.80 -0.37
CA GLY A 76 34.58 24.88 -1.11
C GLY A 76 33.30 24.46 -1.84
N ILE A 77 32.88 25.29 -2.80
CA ILE A 77 31.67 25.05 -3.61
C ILE A 77 32.09 24.36 -4.91
N VAL A 78 31.53 23.17 -5.16
CA VAL A 78 31.83 22.35 -6.34
C VAL A 78 30.55 22.19 -7.17
N PRO A 79 30.50 22.68 -8.43
CA PRO A 79 29.34 22.51 -9.29
C PRO A 79 29.08 21.03 -9.58
N GLY A 80 27.80 20.61 -9.56
CA GLY A 80 27.42 19.25 -9.92
C GLY A 80 27.53 18.92 -11.41
N GLU A 81 27.69 19.93 -12.28
CA GLU A 81 27.61 19.74 -13.74
C GLU A 81 28.88 20.09 -14.54
N THR A 82 29.79 20.91 -14.02
CA THR A 82 30.90 21.46 -14.83
C THR A 82 32.12 20.52 -14.84
N GLY A 83 32.27 19.74 -15.92
CA GLY A 83 33.31 18.68 -16.05
C GLY A 83 32.89 17.35 -15.42
N GLY A 84 31.58 17.12 -15.33
CA GLY A 84 30.87 16.55 -14.18
C GLY A 84 31.32 15.21 -13.58
N PRO A 85 30.91 14.98 -12.32
CA PRO A 85 31.08 13.70 -11.63
C PRO A 85 30.41 12.58 -12.42
N VAL A 86 31.05 11.41 -12.44
CA VAL A 86 30.51 10.20 -13.08
C VAL A 86 29.41 9.56 -12.23
N HIS A 87 29.36 9.88 -10.94
CA HIS A 87 28.36 9.39 -10.02
C HIS A 87 28.07 10.41 -8.92
N CYS A 88 26.78 10.61 -8.62
CA CYS A 88 26.31 11.36 -7.47
C CYS A 88 25.52 10.40 -6.57
N GLU A 89 26.03 10.16 -5.38
CA GLU A 89 25.41 9.33 -4.35
C GLU A 89 24.83 10.23 -3.25
N VAL A 90 23.55 10.05 -2.90
CA VAL A 90 22.98 10.68 -1.70
C VAL A 90 23.34 9.80 -0.50
N ILE A 91 24.15 10.33 0.42
CA ILE A 91 24.60 9.63 1.63
C ILE A 91 23.60 9.80 2.78
N GLU A 92 23.03 11.00 2.88
CA GLU A 92 22.04 11.35 3.90
C GLU A 92 20.97 12.25 3.26
N GLU A 93 19.71 11.82 3.35
CA GLU A 93 18.59 12.58 2.81
C GLU A 93 18.14 13.64 3.82
N ALA A 94 18.03 14.88 3.37
CA ALA A 94 17.43 15.94 4.15
C ALA A 94 15.91 15.78 4.18
N GLU A 95 15.34 15.89 5.37
CA GLU A 95 13.89 15.94 5.52
C GLU A 95 13.34 17.29 5.07
N GLU A 96 12.49 17.27 4.04
CA GLU A 96 11.72 18.43 3.63
C GLU A 96 10.36 18.44 4.35
N TRP A 97 10.15 19.41 5.25
CA TRP A 97 8.88 19.60 5.95
C TRP A 97 8.16 20.83 5.41
N ARG A 98 6.88 20.68 5.08
CA ARG A 98 6.04 21.79 4.64
C ARG A 98 4.86 22.01 5.60
N PRO A 99 4.47 23.27 5.87
CA PRO A 99 3.32 23.56 6.71
C PRO A 99 2.04 22.87 6.23
N ASP A 100 1.24 22.37 7.17
CA ASP A 100 -0.09 21.82 6.88
C ASP A 100 -0.98 22.77 6.09
N ALA A 101 -0.85 24.08 6.30
CA ALA A 101 -1.63 25.09 5.57
C ALA A 101 -1.38 25.09 4.06
N GLU A 102 -0.26 24.53 3.60
CA GLU A 102 0.06 24.41 2.17
C GLU A 102 -0.58 23.18 1.51
N VAL A 103 -1.15 22.26 2.29
CA VAL A 103 -1.87 21.10 1.76
C VAL A 103 -3.14 21.57 1.06
N VAL A 104 -3.23 21.30 -0.24
CA VAL A 104 -4.38 21.66 -1.08
C VAL A 104 -5.39 20.52 -1.24
N GLY A 105 -5.09 19.34 -0.71
CA GLY A 105 -5.94 18.17 -0.92
C GLY A 105 -5.33 16.86 -0.45
N TRP A 106 -6.02 15.76 -0.79
CA TRP A 106 -5.61 14.42 -0.44
C TRP A 106 -5.90 13.43 -1.57
N VAL A 107 -5.13 12.34 -1.67
CA VAL A 107 -5.40 11.27 -2.64
C VAL A 107 -5.19 9.90 -1.98
N ALA A 108 -6.02 8.94 -2.33
CA ALA A 108 -5.82 7.55 -1.95
C ALA A 108 -4.77 6.89 -2.86
N CYS A 109 -3.86 6.12 -2.28
CA CYS A 109 -2.79 5.41 -2.96
C CYS A 109 -2.83 3.92 -2.61
N CYS A 110 -2.15 3.10 -3.41
CA CYS A 110 -1.90 1.70 -3.12
C CYS A 110 -0.43 1.36 -3.39
N THR A 111 0.13 0.38 -2.66
CA THR A 111 1.46 -0.21 -2.88
C THR A 111 1.65 -0.75 -4.30
N CYS A 112 0.58 -1.08 -5.02
CA CYS A 112 0.65 -1.46 -6.43
C CYS A 112 0.89 -0.30 -7.40
N GLY A 113 1.10 0.92 -6.88
CA GLY A 113 1.30 2.13 -7.68
C GLY A 113 -0.01 2.76 -8.16
N TRP A 114 -1.17 2.12 -7.90
CA TRP A 114 -2.47 2.71 -8.20
C TRP A 114 -2.70 3.99 -7.37
N ARG A 115 -3.36 4.96 -8.01
CA ARG A 115 -3.72 6.24 -7.41
C ARG A 115 -5.16 6.60 -7.73
N GLY A 116 -5.87 7.08 -6.72
CA GLY A 116 -7.22 7.60 -6.84
C GLY A 116 -7.26 8.99 -7.46
N ILE A 117 -8.47 9.54 -7.54
CA ILE A 117 -8.68 10.91 -8.00
C ILE A 117 -8.51 11.86 -6.81
N PRO A 118 -7.68 12.92 -6.93
CA PRO A 118 -7.45 13.87 -5.85
C PRO A 118 -8.73 14.52 -5.32
N TRP A 119 -8.78 14.69 -4.01
CA TRP A 119 -9.74 15.51 -3.28
C TRP A 119 -9.15 16.88 -3.02
N VAL A 120 -10.00 17.91 -3.03
CA VAL A 120 -9.61 19.30 -2.81
C VAL A 120 -9.95 19.69 -1.37
N ARG A 121 -8.99 20.33 -0.70
CA ARG A 121 -9.22 21.00 0.58
C ARG A 121 -9.87 22.36 0.33
N VAL A 122 -10.94 22.63 1.06
CA VAL A 122 -11.50 23.97 1.21
C VAL A 122 -11.40 24.38 2.68
N THR A 123 -11.32 25.68 2.94
CA THR A 123 -11.13 26.21 4.30
C THR A 123 -12.43 26.68 4.96
N VAL A 124 -13.53 26.67 4.22
CA VAL A 124 -14.87 27.06 4.71
C VAL A 124 -15.85 25.91 4.49
N TRP A 125 -16.67 25.64 5.50
CA TRP A 125 -17.58 24.48 5.50
C TRP A 125 -18.69 24.60 4.46
N GLU A 126 -19.07 25.83 4.09
CA GLU A 126 -20.08 26.11 3.07
C GLU A 126 -19.63 25.72 1.66
N LEU A 127 -18.32 25.61 1.42
CA LEU A 127 -17.75 25.15 0.14
C LEU A 127 -17.49 23.64 0.13
N ALA A 128 -17.72 22.94 1.25
CA ALA A 128 -17.61 21.50 1.31
C ALA A 128 -18.68 20.86 0.41
N ASP A 129 -18.22 20.00 -0.49
CA ASP A 129 -19.09 19.22 -1.36
C ASP A 129 -18.42 17.86 -1.58
N PRO A 130 -18.75 16.87 -0.74
CA PRO A 130 -18.18 15.54 -0.88
C PRO A 130 -18.51 14.87 -2.23
N ALA A 131 -19.59 15.26 -2.90
CA ALA A 131 -19.91 14.73 -4.24
C ALA A 131 -18.98 15.31 -5.31
N ALA A 132 -18.57 16.57 -5.16
CA ALA A 132 -17.55 17.22 -6.00
C ALA A 132 -16.11 17.06 -5.46
N ARG A 133 -15.88 16.16 -4.50
CA ARG A 133 -14.58 15.88 -3.86
C ARG A 133 -13.95 17.06 -3.14
N ARG A 134 -14.75 17.90 -2.49
CA ARG A 134 -14.30 19.03 -1.69
C ARG A 134 -14.56 18.75 -0.21
N LEU A 135 -13.52 18.78 0.60
CA LEU A 135 -13.60 18.56 2.06
C LEU A 135 -13.17 19.83 2.78
N ALA A 136 -13.98 20.26 3.75
CA ALA A 136 -13.67 21.42 4.54
C ALA A 136 -12.76 21.07 5.72
N VAL A 137 -11.54 21.59 5.70
CA VAL A 137 -10.59 21.51 6.81
C VAL A 137 -10.11 22.93 7.09
N ALA A 138 -10.82 23.60 8.00
CA ALA A 138 -10.69 25.02 8.32
C ALA A 138 -9.56 25.35 9.31
N GLY A 139 -8.99 24.32 9.97
CA GLY A 139 -7.89 24.47 10.92
C GLY A 139 -6.51 24.59 10.24
N PRO A 140 -5.47 24.97 10.99
CA PRO A 140 -4.11 25.03 10.46
C PRO A 140 -3.59 23.64 10.06
N TRP A 141 -4.09 22.58 10.70
CA TRP A 141 -3.74 21.18 10.48
C TRP A 141 -4.45 20.60 9.25
N ALA A 142 -3.76 19.72 8.52
CA ALA A 142 -4.28 19.06 7.32
C ALA A 142 -4.80 17.63 7.60
N ASP A 143 -4.90 17.24 8.87
CA ASP A 143 -5.44 15.95 9.25
C ASP A 143 -6.92 15.84 8.89
N LEU A 144 -7.27 14.73 8.23
CA LEU A 144 -8.66 14.38 7.97
C LEU A 144 -9.30 13.79 9.22
N GLU A 145 -10.56 14.15 9.46
CA GLU A 145 -11.38 13.37 10.37
C GLU A 145 -11.61 11.95 9.80
N ALA A 146 -11.79 10.96 10.68
CA ALA A 146 -11.94 9.55 10.29
C ALA A 146 -13.05 9.31 9.24
N ALA A 147 -14.13 10.09 9.30
CA ALA A 147 -15.22 10.00 8.33
C ALA A 147 -14.76 10.42 6.92
N ASP A 148 -13.94 11.45 6.82
CA ASP A 148 -13.42 11.97 5.57
C ASP A 148 -12.26 11.15 5.03
N GLU A 149 -11.37 10.65 5.90
CA GLU A 149 -10.37 9.64 5.53
C GLU A 149 -11.06 8.41 4.92
N THR A 150 -12.16 7.94 5.53
CA THR A 150 -12.97 6.83 5.00
C THR A 150 -13.61 7.15 3.64
N ARG A 151 -13.98 8.41 3.39
CA ARG A 151 -14.51 8.84 2.07
C ARG A 151 -13.43 8.77 1.00
N VAL A 152 -12.23 9.29 1.29
CA VAL A 152 -11.08 9.24 0.38
C VAL A 152 -10.70 7.79 0.09
N MET A 153 -10.61 6.95 1.12
CA MET A 153 -10.26 5.52 1.00
C MET A 153 -11.33 4.65 0.34
N ARG A 154 -12.54 5.17 0.10
CA ARG A 154 -13.58 4.43 -0.64
C ARG A 154 -13.17 4.13 -2.09
N GLU A 155 -12.31 4.94 -2.70
CA GLU A 155 -11.77 4.62 -4.02
C GLU A 155 -10.77 3.48 -3.99
N TRP A 156 -9.87 3.49 -3.02
CA TRP A 156 -8.94 2.39 -2.82
C TRP A 156 -9.68 1.07 -2.57
N ARG A 157 -10.73 1.07 -1.73
CA ARG A 157 -11.57 -0.13 -1.53
C ARG A 157 -12.21 -0.63 -2.83
N ARG A 158 -12.65 0.29 -3.71
CA ARG A 158 -13.19 -0.08 -5.03
C ARG A 158 -12.11 -0.66 -5.94
N HIS A 159 -10.90 -0.12 -5.86
CA HIS A 159 -9.76 -0.61 -6.62
C HIS A 159 -9.40 -2.06 -6.24
N ILE A 160 -9.40 -2.40 -4.95
CA ILE A 160 -9.04 -3.76 -4.50
C ILE A 160 -10.22 -4.75 -4.47
N ALA A 161 -11.45 -4.29 -4.69
CA ALA A 161 -12.66 -5.09 -4.46
C ALA A 161 -12.68 -6.43 -5.23
N GLY A 162 -12.18 -6.44 -6.47
CA GLY A 162 -12.13 -7.66 -7.28
C GLY A 162 -11.18 -8.71 -6.71
N TRP A 163 -10.05 -8.29 -6.16
CA TRP A 163 -9.08 -9.18 -5.53
C TRP A 163 -9.53 -9.65 -4.15
N GLN A 164 -10.13 -8.75 -3.36
CA GLN A 164 -10.68 -9.13 -2.06
C GLN A 164 -11.75 -10.23 -2.21
N ALA A 165 -12.61 -10.11 -3.23
CA ALA A 165 -13.61 -11.13 -3.53
C ALA A 165 -12.98 -12.48 -3.93
N LEU A 166 -11.77 -12.50 -4.51
CA LEU A 166 -11.08 -13.75 -4.83
C LEU A 166 -10.50 -14.42 -3.58
N GLU A 167 -9.95 -13.67 -2.62
CA GLU A 167 -9.52 -14.24 -1.33
C GLU A 167 -10.68 -14.92 -0.60
N ASP A 168 -11.87 -14.30 -0.60
CA ASP A 168 -13.08 -14.90 0.00
C ASP A 168 -13.45 -16.23 -0.68
N VAL A 169 -13.27 -16.31 -2.01
CA VAL A 169 -13.51 -17.54 -2.79
C VAL A 169 -12.44 -18.59 -2.49
N GLU A 170 -11.17 -18.21 -2.39
CA GLU A 170 -10.08 -19.12 -2.02
C GLU A 170 -10.26 -19.68 -0.61
N GLU A 171 -10.65 -18.85 0.36
CA GLU A 171 -10.98 -19.28 1.71
C GLU A 171 -12.17 -20.25 1.72
N ALA A 172 -13.22 -19.95 0.94
CA ALA A 172 -14.35 -20.85 0.78
C ALA A 172 -13.96 -22.20 0.15
N ALA A 173 -13.11 -22.18 -0.88
CA ALA A 173 -12.60 -23.38 -1.53
C ALA A 173 -11.73 -24.22 -0.57
N ALA A 174 -10.88 -23.56 0.24
CA ALA A 174 -10.08 -24.22 1.27
C ALA A 174 -10.97 -24.89 2.33
N ARG A 175 -12.02 -24.20 2.81
CA ARG A 175 -13.01 -24.77 3.73
C ARG A 175 -13.73 -25.98 3.13
N GLN A 176 -14.11 -25.90 1.85
CA GLN A 176 -14.74 -27.02 1.14
C GLN A 176 -13.80 -28.23 1.02
N ALA A 177 -12.53 -28.01 0.69
CA ALA A 177 -11.52 -29.06 0.59
C ALA A 177 -11.30 -29.74 1.95
N ALA A 178 -11.16 -28.95 3.03
CA ALA A 178 -11.01 -29.46 4.38
C ALA A 178 -12.23 -30.27 4.84
N ALA A 179 -13.45 -29.78 4.57
CA ALA A 179 -14.68 -30.50 4.88
C ALA A 179 -14.79 -31.82 4.10
N THR A 180 -14.33 -31.85 2.84
CA THR A 180 -14.29 -33.08 2.03
C THR A 180 -13.33 -34.09 2.62
N GLN A 181 -12.12 -33.68 2.99
CA GLN A 181 -11.12 -34.56 3.62
C GLN A 181 -11.61 -35.10 4.96
N ALA A 182 -12.24 -34.26 5.78
CA ALA A 182 -12.82 -34.68 7.05
C ALA A 182 -13.95 -35.71 6.86
N LEU A 183 -14.78 -35.54 5.82
CA LEU A 183 -15.81 -36.52 5.48
C LEU A 183 -15.18 -37.86 5.04
N ASP A 184 -14.16 -37.82 4.19
CA ASP A 184 -13.48 -39.03 3.72
C ASP A 184 -12.83 -39.82 4.88
N GLU A 185 -12.22 -39.11 5.84
CA GLU A 185 -11.68 -39.71 7.07
C GLU A 185 -12.78 -40.31 7.97
N ALA A 186 -13.89 -39.59 8.16
CA ALA A 186 -15.01 -40.07 8.96
C ALA A 186 -15.64 -41.33 8.35
N VAL A 187 -15.76 -41.40 7.01
CA VAL A 187 -16.22 -42.59 6.30
C VAL A 187 -15.26 -43.76 6.48
N ARG A 188 -13.94 -43.54 6.31
CA ARG A 188 -12.92 -44.57 6.55
C ARG A 188 -13.00 -45.12 7.98
N THR A 189 -13.10 -44.24 8.96
CA THR A 189 -13.25 -44.62 10.37
C THR A 189 -14.53 -45.42 10.62
N ALA A 190 -15.67 -45.00 10.06
CA ALA A 190 -16.94 -45.70 10.22
C ALA A 190 -16.92 -47.11 9.61
N VAL A 191 -16.37 -47.26 8.41
CA VAL A 191 -16.23 -48.56 7.73
C VAL A 191 -15.27 -49.47 8.50
N ALA A 192 -14.14 -48.95 8.99
CA ALA A 192 -13.20 -49.71 9.83
C ALA A 192 -13.84 -50.17 11.15
N ALA A 193 -14.80 -49.40 11.68
CA ALA A 193 -15.62 -49.78 12.83
C ALA A 193 -16.78 -50.75 12.49
N GLY A 194 -16.94 -51.13 11.22
CA GLY A 194 -17.93 -52.12 10.76
C GLY A 194 -19.24 -51.54 10.23
N ALA A 195 -19.34 -50.21 10.01
CA ALA A 195 -20.53 -49.63 9.38
C ALA A 195 -20.71 -50.17 7.95
N SER A 196 -21.95 -50.46 7.56
CA SER A 196 -22.24 -50.89 6.19
C SER A 196 -22.25 -49.69 5.23
N TRP A 197 -21.98 -49.94 3.95
CA TRP A 197 -22.08 -48.90 2.91
C TRP A 197 -23.50 -48.32 2.77
N ALA A 198 -24.53 -49.07 3.15
CA ALA A 198 -25.90 -48.57 3.21
C ALA A 198 -26.10 -47.55 4.34
N ASP A 199 -25.42 -47.73 5.48
CA ASP A 199 -25.47 -46.80 6.62
C ASP A 199 -24.69 -45.51 6.30
N VAL A 200 -23.52 -45.66 5.69
CA VAL A 200 -22.72 -44.53 5.18
C VAL A 200 -23.50 -43.71 4.16
N GLY A 201 -24.17 -44.38 3.20
CA GLY A 201 -25.04 -43.72 2.24
C GLY A 201 -26.14 -42.91 2.94
N ARG A 202 -26.88 -43.52 3.88
CA ARG A 202 -27.92 -42.81 4.63
C ARG A 202 -27.38 -41.60 5.40
N ALA A 203 -26.23 -41.72 6.04
CA ALA A 203 -25.62 -40.63 6.82
C ALA A 203 -25.13 -39.45 5.96
N THR A 204 -24.76 -39.72 4.70
CA THR A 204 -24.23 -38.72 3.76
C THR A 204 -25.27 -38.18 2.79
N GLY A 205 -26.51 -38.69 2.85
CA GLY A 205 -27.56 -38.37 1.88
C GLY A 205 -27.34 -38.99 0.49
N LEU A 206 -26.42 -39.95 0.38
CA LEU A 206 -26.10 -40.68 -0.85
C LEU A 206 -26.77 -42.06 -0.85
N THR A 207 -26.84 -42.70 -2.02
CA THR A 207 -27.17 -44.13 -2.07
C THR A 207 -25.94 -44.96 -1.70
N GLY A 208 -26.12 -46.14 -1.12
CA GLY A 208 -25.00 -47.02 -0.74
C GLY A 208 -24.09 -47.39 -1.92
N ARG A 209 -24.64 -47.50 -3.13
CA ARG A 209 -23.86 -47.73 -4.37
C ARG A 209 -22.94 -46.55 -4.70
N VAL A 210 -23.45 -45.32 -4.61
CA VAL A 210 -22.66 -44.09 -4.84
C VAL A 210 -21.59 -43.91 -3.75
N ALA A 211 -21.90 -44.30 -2.51
CA ALA A 211 -20.91 -44.30 -1.43
C ALA A 211 -19.76 -45.29 -1.69
N ILE A 212 -20.07 -46.50 -2.16
CA ILE A 212 -19.06 -47.47 -2.60
C ILE A 212 -18.22 -46.86 -3.73
N GLU A 213 -18.83 -46.42 -4.82
CA GLU A 213 -18.13 -45.86 -5.98
C GLU A 213 -17.18 -44.71 -5.59
N ARG A 214 -17.57 -43.88 -4.63
CA ARG A 214 -16.78 -42.73 -4.16
C ARG A 214 -15.61 -43.11 -3.24
N TRP A 215 -15.83 -44.03 -2.30
CA TRP A 215 -14.88 -44.29 -1.20
C TRP A 215 -14.19 -45.65 -1.25
N SER A 216 -14.61 -46.58 -2.10
CA SER A 216 -13.97 -47.90 -2.22
C SER A 216 -12.74 -47.92 -3.14
N ALA A 217 -12.48 -46.85 -3.89
CA ALA A 217 -11.40 -46.78 -4.89
C ALA A 217 -10.06 -46.21 -4.36
N GLY A 218 -9.99 -45.83 -3.08
CA GLY A 218 -8.81 -45.20 -2.47
C GLY A 218 -8.12 -46.02 -1.37
N GLY A 219 -8.18 -47.36 -1.45
CA GLY A 219 -7.49 -48.27 -0.52
C GLY A 219 -6.00 -48.43 -0.83
#